data_AF-A0A0C9SRW7-F1
#
_entry.id   AF-A0A0C9SRW7-F1
#
_cell.length_a   1.000
_cell.length_b   1.000
_cell.length_c   1.000
_cell.angle_alpha   90.00
_cell.angle_beta   90.00
_cell.angle_gamma   90.00
#
_symmetry.space_group_name_H-M   'P 1'
#
loop_
_entity.id
_entity.type
_entity.pdbx_description
1 polymer ?
#
loop_
_entity_poly.entity_id
_entity_poly.type
_entity_poly.pdbx_seq_one_letter_code
_entity_poly.pdbx_strand_id
1 'polypeptide(L)'
;MAPPRTRRRKTAARRDSSSERDEPVPVSQDAIVDAHVRQAVKSATSFTARYVADVVSTSIQLLRRPLSVLLFVYLLFLIVGRLSHTIRAAFAPLCVIPGISSTTMCLGPPHPGSAHGPPRWADYPALVEVQSKTFEQLLDDTAGGNGLALDIKKAEMATTDLATVIRVSDLTSKDLIADTLAEFVEDAKRTGAGLQKLSSKIGGAVDRVMAVNDYALNTIGAASHSPSIMRSLWPFPSSPSSVQTVTETFSHAMDILSGSMHRLILEAEVSLSNLEKLEERLSTLHELVSREDSTLSRAQSELLAELWTKLGGNRRKVRGHDQNLFLLRNLGSYRKQALVHVVSALQTLRAMSEDMEDLRERVAAPELVGSRIPVEVHMKSIKSGLERLKEGRIRAREREEEAVRRVLAIADD
;
A
#
# COMPACT_ATOMS: atom_id res chain seq x y z
N MET A 1 31.08 -81.85 -20.06
CA MET A 1 31.13 -82.55 -18.76
C MET A 1 30.00 -83.58 -18.74
N ALA A 2 30.34 -84.87 -18.80
CA ALA A 2 29.44 -86.00 -18.56
C ALA A 2 29.38 -86.29 -17.04
N PRO A 3 28.57 -87.22 -16.47
CA PRO A 3 27.22 -87.77 -16.77
C PRO A 3 26.39 -87.87 -15.43
N PRO A 4 25.57 -88.91 -15.06
CA PRO A 4 24.60 -89.77 -15.77
C PRO A 4 23.20 -89.97 -15.09
N ARG A 5 22.22 -90.35 -15.93
CA ARG A 5 21.31 -91.53 -15.91
C ARG A 5 20.53 -91.94 -14.64
N THR A 6 19.22 -92.13 -14.84
CA THR A 6 18.46 -93.28 -14.31
C THR A 6 17.65 -94.01 -15.40
N ARG A 7 18.30 -95.07 -15.89
CA ARG A 7 17.78 -96.40 -16.29
C ARG A 7 16.27 -96.58 -16.53
N ARG A 8 15.91 -96.78 -17.80
CA ARG A 8 14.73 -97.53 -18.26
C ARG A 8 15.11 -99.02 -18.34
N ARG A 9 14.23 -99.93 -17.91
CA ARG A 9 14.38 -101.39 -18.14
C ARG A 9 13.00 -102.00 -18.41
N LYS A 10 13.03 -103.06 -19.23
CA LYS A 10 11.98 -104.03 -19.60
C LYS A 10 11.15 -103.64 -20.83
N THR A 11 10.91 -104.50 -21.82
CA THR A 11 11.46 -105.82 -22.20
C THR A 11 10.97 -106.06 -23.62
N ALA A 12 11.80 -106.70 -24.44
CA ALA A 12 11.41 -107.21 -25.75
C ALA A 12 10.45 -108.39 -25.60
N ALA A 13 9.49 -108.52 -26.51
CA ALA A 13 9.01 -109.82 -26.97
C ALA A 13 8.50 -109.67 -28.41
N ARG A 14 9.10 -110.50 -29.27
CA ARG A 14 9.10 -110.46 -30.72
C ARG A 14 8.06 -111.44 -31.22
N ARG A 15 7.13 -110.93 -32.03
CA ARG A 15 6.66 -111.45 -33.31
C ARG A 15 6.67 -112.98 -33.47
N ASP A 16 5.48 -113.57 -33.52
CA ASP A 16 5.25 -114.83 -34.20
C ASP A 16 4.34 -114.60 -35.41
N SER A 17 4.66 -115.34 -36.47
CA SER A 17 4.19 -115.16 -37.84
C SER A 17 3.13 -116.18 -38.19
N SER A 18 2.01 -115.74 -38.75
CA SER A 18 1.25 -116.54 -39.71
C SER A 18 0.55 -115.62 -40.71
N SER A 19 0.86 -115.87 -41.97
CA SER A 19 0.40 -115.15 -43.14
C SER A 19 -0.83 -115.88 -43.68
N GLU A 20 -2.01 -115.30 -43.56
CA GLU A 20 -3.18 -115.69 -44.34
C GLU A 20 -3.69 -114.45 -45.10
N ARG A 21 -3.81 -114.61 -46.42
CA ARG A 21 -4.26 -113.62 -47.37
C ARG A 21 -5.77 -113.67 -47.43
N ASP A 22 -6.44 -112.55 -47.16
CA ASP A 22 -7.79 -112.26 -47.62
C ASP A 22 -7.84 -110.84 -48.21
N GLU A 23 -8.59 -110.71 -49.30
CA GLU A 23 -8.77 -109.53 -50.16
C GLU A 23 -9.50 -108.34 -49.48
N PRO A 24 -9.46 -107.12 -50.05
CA PRO A 24 -9.63 -105.87 -49.31
C PRO A 24 -11.09 -105.39 -49.23
N VAL A 25 -11.45 -104.79 -48.09
CA VAL A 25 -12.62 -103.92 -47.93
C VAL A 25 -12.12 -102.51 -47.55
N PRO A 26 -12.49 -101.43 -48.25
CA PRO A 26 -11.99 -100.11 -47.94
C PRO A 26 -12.81 -99.49 -46.80
N VAL A 27 -12.19 -99.22 -45.66
CA VAL A 27 -12.74 -98.36 -44.61
C VAL A 27 -11.95 -97.05 -44.60
N SER A 28 -12.64 -95.96 -44.90
CA SER A 28 -12.13 -94.59 -45.02
C SER A 28 -11.47 -94.07 -43.74
N GLN A 29 -10.15 -93.84 -43.78
CA GLN A 29 -9.33 -93.30 -42.69
C GLN A 29 -9.63 -91.83 -42.34
N ASP A 30 -10.36 -91.11 -43.19
CA ASP A 30 -10.59 -89.66 -43.04
C ASP A 30 -11.61 -89.30 -41.94
N ALA A 31 -12.47 -90.24 -41.53
CA ALA A 31 -13.52 -89.98 -40.54
C ALA A 31 -13.04 -89.95 -39.07
N ILE A 32 -11.92 -90.64 -38.75
CA ILE A 32 -11.45 -90.81 -37.37
C ILE A 32 -10.59 -89.62 -36.92
N VAL A 33 -9.82 -89.05 -37.86
CA VAL A 33 -8.93 -87.90 -37.61
C VAL A 33 -9.75 -86.64 -37.35
N ASP A 34 -10.83 -86.45 -38.10
CA ASP A 34 -11.65 -85.25 -38.05
C ASP A 34 -12.49 -85.14 -36.75
N ALA A 35 -12.84 -86.29 -36.16
CA ALA A 35 -13.51 -86.35 -34.86
C ALA A 35 -12.57 -86.03 -33.69
N HIS A 36 -11.33 -86.53 -33.72
CA HIS A 36 -10.33 -86.27 -32.68
C HIS A 36 -9.84 -84.81 -32.70
N VAL A 37 -9.66 -84.23 -33.89
CA VAL A 37 -9.29 -82.82 -34.04
C VAL A 37 -10.41 -81.90 -33.54
N ARG A 38 -11.67 -82.19 -33.87
CA ARG A 38 -12.81 -81.38 -33.36
C ARG A 38 -12.96 -81.46 -31.85
N GLN A 39 -12.71 -82.62 -31.23
CA GLN A 39 -12.79 -82.77 -29.79
C GLN A 39 -11.62 -82.07 -29.07
N ALA A 40 -10.40 -82.17 -29.63
CA ALA A 40 -9.22 -81.47 -29.13
C ALA A 40 -9.36 -79.95 -29.25
N VAL A 41 -9.89 -79.45 -30.37
CA VAL A 41 -10.16 -78.02 -30.58
C VAL A 41 -11.24 -77.52 -29.61
N LYS A 42 -12.36 -78.25 -29.41
CA LYS A 42 -13.39 -77.87 -28.43
C LYS A 42 -12.86 -77.83 -26.99
N SER A 43 -11.98 -78.78 -26.63
CA SER A 43 -11.33 -78.75 -25.31
C SER A 43 -10.34 -77.60 -25.16
N ALA A 44 -9.55 -77.31 -26.20
CA ALA A 44 -8.60 -76.20 -26.17
C ALA A 44 -9.33 -74.84 -26.11
N THR A 45 -10.34 -74.63 -26.96
CA THR A 45 -11.09 -73.36 -26.99
C THR A 45 -11.84 -73.09 -25.69
N SER A 46 -12.44 -74.11 -25.08
CA SER A 46 -13.13 -73.96 -23.79
C SER A 46 -12.17 -73.68 -22.64
N PHE A 47 -10.97 -74.25 -22.66
CA PHE A 47 -9.94 -73.98 -21.65
C PHE A 47 -9.37 -72.57 -21.79
N THR A 48 -9.07 -72.13 -23.01
CA THR A 48 -8.61 -70.76 -23.27
C THR A 48 -9.68 -69.73 -22.93
N ALA A 49 -10.95 -69.98 -23.28
CA ALA A 49 -12.05 -69.09 -22.96
C ALA A 49 -12.26 -68.95 -21.44
N ARG A 50 -12.17 -70.05 -20.68
CA ARG A 50 -12.24 -69.99 -19.20
C ARG A 50 -11.06 -69.24 -18.61
N TYR A 51 -9.84 -69.49 -19.10
CA TYR A 51 -8.65 -68.80 -18.62
C TYR A 51 -8.72 -67.29 -18.87
N VAL A 52 -9.13 -66.88 -20.07
CA VAL A 52 -9.33 -65.46 -20.40
C VAL A 52 -10.43 -64.83 -19.55
N ALA A 53 -11.56 -65.52 -19.35
CA ALA A 53 -12.64 -65.03 -18.50
C ALA A 53 -12.18 -64.86 -17.03
N ASP A 54 -11.35 -65.77 -16.53
CA ASP A 54 -10.83 -65.73 -15.16
C ASP A 54 -9.81 -64.59 -14.98
N VAL A 55 -8.92 -64.38 -15.95
CA VAL A 55 -7.98 -63.25 -15.96
C VAL A 55 -8.72 -61.91 -16.04
N VAL A 56 -9.74 -61.80 -16.89
CA VAL A 56 -10.56 -60.58 -17.02
C VAL A 56 -11.36 -60.31 -15.74
N SER A 57 -11.99 -61.34 -15.17
CA SER A 57 -12.73 -61.25 -13.90
C SER A 57 -11.82 -60.80 -12.75
N THR A 58 -10.63 -61.40 -12.64
CA THR A 58 -9.64 -61.05 -11.61
C THR A 58 -9.13 -59.63 -11.79
N SER A 59 -8.88 -59.20 -13.02
CA SER A 59 -8.44 -57.83 -13.35
C SER A 59 -9.51 -56.78 -13.01
N ILE A 60 -10.78 -57.06 -13.30
CA ILE A 60 -11.91 -56.17 -12.95
C ILE A 60 -12.09 -56.10 -11.43
N GLN A 61 -11.91 -57.20 -10.70
CA GLN A 61 -11.98 -57.23 -9.24
C GLN A 61 -10.83 -56.44 -8.58
N LEU A 62 -9.60 -56.54 -9.12
CA LEU A 62 -8.47 -55.74 -8.65
C LEU A 62 -8.68 -54.24 -8.91
N LEU A 63 -9.32 -53.86 -10.01
CA LEU A 63 -9.59 -52.46 -10.36
C LEU A 63 -10.73 -51.84 -9.54
N ARG A 64 -11.70 -52.65 -9.09
CA ARG A 64 -12.86 -52.18 -8.31
C ARG A 64 -12.47 -51.60 -6.95
N ARG A 65 -11.44 -52.12 -6.29
CA ARG A 65 -10.97 -51.65 -4.97
C ARG A 65 -10.30 -50.27 -4.98
N PRO A 66 -9.31 -49.96 -5.84
CA PRO A 66 -8.72 -48.62 -5.90
C PRO A 66 -9.74 -47.58 -6.40
N LEU A 67 -10.65 -47.95 -7.31
CA LEU A 67 -11.74 -47.07 -7.74
C LEU A 67 -12.71 -46.74 -6.62
N SER A 68 -13.09 -47.71 -5.78
CA SER A 68 -13.97 -47.42 -4.63
C SER A 68 -13.28 -46.54 -3.59
N VAL A 69 -11.97 -46.72 -3.37
CA VAL A 69 -11.18 -45.86 -2.48
C VAL A 69 -11.06 -44.44 -3.03
N LEU A 70 -10.76 -44.28 -4.33
CA LEU A 70 -10.73 -42.97 -4.99
C LEU A 70 -12.08 -42.26 -4.93
N LEU A 71 -13.17 -42.98 -5.19
CA LEU A 71 -14.53 -42.45 -5.11
C LEU A 71 -14.88 -42.05 -3.67
N PHE A 72 -14.50 -42.86 -2.69
CA PHE A 72 -14.67 -42.53 -1.27
C PHE A 72 -13.90 -41.27 -0.87
N VAL A 73 -12.63 -41.14 -1.27
CA VAL A 73 -11.81 -39.94 -1.03
C VAL A 73 -12.42 -38.71 -1.72
N TYR A 74 -12.92 -38.87 -2.94
CA TYR A 74 -13.59 -37.80 -3.68
C TYR A 74 -14.88 -37.33 -3.00
N LEU A 75 -15.73 -38.27 -2.56
CA LEU A 75 -16.95 -37.94 -1.80
C LEU A 75 -16.62 -37.32 -0.44
N LEU A 76 -15.59 -37.80 0.25
CA LEU A 76 -15.14 -37.21 1.51
C LEU A 76 -14.64 -35.78 1.31
N PHE A 77 -13.88 -35.51 0.25
CA PHE A 77 -13.45 -34.16 -0.12
C PHE A 77 -14.64 -33.24 -0.44
N LEU A 78 -15.65 -33.75 -1.15
CA LEU A 78 -16.90 -33.02 -1.42
C LEU A 78 -17.67 -32.69 -0.14
N ILE A 79 -17.81 -33.66 0.77
CA ILE A 79 -18.51 -33.47 2.05
C ILE A 79 -17.75 -32.47 2.92
N VAL A 80 -16.43 -32.61 3.07
CA VAL A 80 -15.58 -31.67 3.83
C VAL A 80 -15.59 -30.27 3.21
N GLY A 81 -15.54 -30.16 1.88
CA GLY A 81 -15.61 -28.88 1.17
C GLY A 81 -16.96 -28.18 1.33
N ARG A 82 -18.06 -28.92 1.46
CA ARG A 82 -19.39 -28.36 1.76
C ARG A 82 -19.56 -28.01 3.24
N LEU A 83 -19.03 -28.84 4.15
CA LEU A 83 -19.07 -28.60 5.59
C LEU A 83 -18.09 -27.51 6.05
N SER A 84 -17.03 -27.21 5.30
CA SER A 84 -16.04 -26.21 5.73
C SER A 84 -16.67 -24.83 5.94
N HIS A 85 -17.75 -24.51 5.22
CA HIS A 85 -18.42 -23.22 5.34
C HIS A 85 -19.25 -23.10 6.64
N THR A 86 -19.83 -24.20 7.11
CA THR A 86 -20.58 -24.29 8.37
C THR A 86 -19.66 -24.50 9.59
N ILE A 87 -18.60 -25.29 9.43
CA ILE A 87 -17.58 -25.56 10.46
C ILE A 87 -16.86 -24.27 10.87
N ARG A 88 -16.51 -23.39 9.91
CA ARG A 88 -15.85 -22.11 10.20
C ARG A 88 -16.64 -21.20 11.15
N ALA A 89 -17.97 -21.19 11.04
CA ALA A 89 -18.82 -20.39 11.93
C ALA A 89 -18.87 -20.95 13.36
N ALA A 90 -18.84 -22.29 13.50
CA ALA A 90 -18.89 -22.95 14.80
C ALA A 90 -17.56 -22.91 15.58
N PHE A 91 -16.41 -22.83 14.89
CA PHE A 91 -15.08 -22.82 15.50
C PHE A 91 -14.43 -21.44 15.62
N ALA A 92 -15.14 -20.36 15.27
CA ALA A 92 -14.71 -18.98 15.48
C ALA A 92 -14.15 -18.68 16.90
N PRO A 93 -14.70 -19.20 18.02
CA PRO A 93 -14.16 -18.91 19.35
C PRO A 93 -12.82 -19.61 19.66
N LEU A 94 -12.39 -20.61 18.88
CA LEU A 94 -11.11 -21.30 19.10
C LEU A 94 -9.93 -20.56 18.46
N CYS A 95 -10.16 -19.57 17.59
CA CYS A 95 -9.11 -18.81 16.91
C CYS A 95 -8.31 -17.85 17.85
N VAL A 96 -8.71 -17.76 19.12
CA VAL A 96 -8.04 -16.98 20.18
C VAL A 96 -6.85 -17.73 20.81
N ILE A 97 -6.71 -19.04 20.54
CA ILE A 97 -5.60 -19.84 21.08
C ILE A 97 -4.32 -19.57 20.26
N PRO A 98 -3.21 -19.11 20.88
CA PRO A 98 -1.95 -18.88 20.18
C PRO A 98 -1.43 -20.18 19.56
N GLY A 99 -1.16 -20.15 18.24
CA GLY A 99 -0.63 -21.28 17.46
C GLY A 99 -1.54 -21.74 16.30
N ILE A 100 -2.86 -21.60 16.43
CA ILE A 100 -3.84 -21.96 15.38
C ILE A 100 -4.48 -20.74 14.69
N SER A 101 -4.23 -19.54 15.21
CA SER A 101 -4.72 -18.28 14.66
C SER A 101 -4.16 -17.95 13.27
N SER A 102 -3.01 -18.50 12.89
CA SER A 102 -2.37 -18.29 11.58
C SER A 102 -2.84 -19.26 10.50
N THR A 103 -3.70 -20.22 10.82
CA THR A 103 -4.20 -21.19 9.85
C THR A 103 -5.28 -20.56 8.97
N THR A 104 -5.31 -20.92 7.68
CA THR A 104 -6.27 -20.42 6.66
C THR A 104 -7.75 -20.66 6.99
N MET A 105 -8.04 -21.42 8.06
CA MET A 105 -9.36 -21.66 8.63
C MET A 105 -9.86 -20.51 9.53
N CYS A 106 -8.94 -19.72 10.12
CA CYS A 106 -9.24 -18.60 11.02
C CYS A 106 -9.14 -17.21 10.36
N LEU A 107 -8.70 -17.13 9.09
CA LEU A 107 -8.86 -15.92 8.29
C LEU A 107 -10.34 -15.77 7.91
N GLY A 108 -11.10 -15.03 8.74
CA GLY A 108 -12.47 -14.66 8.43
C GLY A 108 -12.55 -13.72 7.22
N PRO A 109 -13.72 -13.64 6.55
CA PRO A 109 -13.97 -12.55 5.59
C PRO A 109 -13.80 -11.20 6.31
N PRO A 110 -13.22 -10.19 5.63
CA PRO A 110 -12.93 -8.89 6.22
C PRO A 110 -14.20 -8.25 6.82
N HIS A 111 -14.03 -7.64 7.99
CA HIS A 111 -15.09 -6.95 8.73
C HIS A 111 -15.81 -5.91 7.85
N PRO A 112 -17.14 -5.79 7.94
CA PRO A 112 -17.95 -4.82 7.17
C PRO A 112 -17.79 -3.35 7.61
N GLY A 113 -16.68 -2.99 8.25
CA GLY A 113 -16.34 -1.62 8.66
C GLY A 113 -15.43 -0.88 7.68
N SER A 114 -14.82 -1.57 6.72
CA SER A 114 -14.13 -0.93 5.60
C SER A 114 -15.12 -0.76 4.44
N ALA A 115 -15.61 0.45 4.22
CA ALA A 115 -16.51 0.77 3.12
C ALA A 115 -15.93 0.40 1.73
N HIS A 116 -14.63 0.09 1.65
CA HIS A 116 -13.93 -0.31 0.44
C HIS A 116 -13.20 -1.64 0.69
N GLY A 117 -13.48 -2.65 -0.14
CA GLY A 117 -12.77 -3.93 -0.10
C GLY A 117 -11.27 -3.77 -0.39
N PRO A 118 -10.43 -4.79 -0.10
CA PRO A 118 -9.01 -4.74 -0.41
C PRO A 118 -8.80 -4.53 -1.92
N PRO A 119 -7.74 -3.82 -2.33
CA PRO A 119 -7.45 -3.59 -3.75
C PRO A 119 -7.31 -4.95 -4.46
N ARG A 120 -8.01 -5.09 -5.59
CA ARG A 120 -7.98 -6.32 -6.40
C ARG A 120 -6.86 -6.29 -7.43
N TRP A 121 -6.47 -5.10 -7.85
CA TRP A 121 -5.39 -4.82 -8.79
C TRP A 121 -4.66 -3.53 -8.37
N ALA A 122 -3.52 -3.22 -9.00
CA ALA A 122 -2.71 -2.06 -8.67
C ALA A 122 -2.63 -1.07 -9.82
N ASP A 123 -2.60 0.23 -9.52
CA ASP A 123 -2.45 1.32 -10.49
C ASP A 123 -1.35 2.29 -10.02
N TYR A 124 -0.10 1.81 -9.97
CA TYR A 124 1.03 2.69 -9.64
C TYR A 124 1.18 3.90 -10.56
N PRO A 125 0.93 3.83 -11.88
CA PRO A 125 0.95 5.01 -12.74
C PRO A 125 0.06 6.13 -12.21
N ALA A 126 -1.22 5.85 -11.93
CA ALA A 126 -2.15 6.85 -11.39
C ALA A 126 -1.73 7.33 -9.99
N LEU A 127 -1.33 6.41 -9.11
CA LEU A 127 -0.89 6.74 -7.76
C LEU A 127 0.30 7.70 -7.75
N VAL A 128 1.31 7.41 -8.55
CA VAL A 128 2.53 8.20 -8.64
C VAL A 128 2.27 9.56 -9.29
N GLU A 129 1.38 9.61 -10.28
CA GLU A 129 0.98 10.86 -10.92
C GLU A 129 0.35 11.83 -9.90
N VAL A 130 -0.63 11.36 -9.13
CA VAL A 130 -1.28 12.15 -8.07
C VAL A 130 -0.27 12.56 -7.00
N GLN A 131 0.57 11.63 -6.52
CA GLN A 131 1.60 11.93 -5.53
C GLN A 131 2.56 13.02 -6.00
N SER A 132 3.15 12.84 -7.18
CA SER A 132 4.18 13.73 -7.70
C SER A 132 3.65 15.14 -7.92
N LYS A 133 2.48 15.29 -8.57
CA LYS A 133 1.85 16.59 -8.81
C LYS A 133 1.54 17.32 -7.50
N THR A 134 0.89 16.64 -6.55
CA THR A 134 0.50 17.26 -5.29
C THR A 134 1.70 17.65 -4.45
N PHE A 135 2.69 16.76 -4.28
CA PHE A 135 3.85 17.09 -3.46
C PHE A 135 4.74 18.14 -4.11
N GLU A 136 4.86 18.19 -5.43
CA GLU A 136 5.52 19.31 -6.12
C GLU A 136 4.86 20.65 -5.77
N GLN A 137 3.53 20.72 -5.87
CA GLN A 137 2.78 21.93 -5.52
C GLN A 137 2.88 22.29 -4.03
N LEU A 138 2.75 21.31 -3.12
CA LEU A 138 2.89 21.53 -1.68
C LEU A 138 4.30 21.98 -1.29
N LEU A 139 5.33 21.44 -1.92
CA LEU A 139 6.71 21.86 -1.72
C LEU A 139 6.95 23.29 -2.22
N ASP A 140 6.32 23.68 -3.33
CA ASP A 140 6.39 25.06 -3.83
C ASP A 140 5.63 26.04 -2.92
N ASP A 141 4.44 25.66 -2.43
CA ASP A 141 3.64 26.48 -1.50
C ASP A 141 4.32 26.65 -0.13
N THR A 142 5.06 25.63 0.32
CA THR A 142 5.73 25.63 1.64
C THR A 142 7.12 26.23 1.63
N ALA A 143 7.79 26.32 0.47
CA ALA A 143 9.15 26.87 0.38
C ALA A 143 9.24 28.32 0.92
N GLY A 144 8.17 29.11 0.80
CA GLY A 144 8.06 30.44 1.41
C GLY A 144 7.60 30.44 2.87
N GLY A 145 6.99 29.34 3.34
CA GLY A 145 6.38 29.22 4.66
C GLY A 145 7.36 29.36 5.83
N ASN A 146 8.58 28.80 5.72
CA ASN A 146 9.58 28.93 6.77
C ASN A 146 10.15 30.35 6.88
N GLY A 147 10.32 31.05 5.76
CA GLY A 147 10.68 32.47 5.75
C GLY A 147 9.60 33.31 6.44
N LEU A 148 8.33 33.11 6.06
CA LEU A 148 7.19 33.80 6.67
C LEU A 148 7.04 33.51 8.16
N ALA A 149 7.29 32.28 8.59
CA ALA A 149 7.27 31.93 10.00
C ALA A 149 8.36 32.67 10.78
N LEU A 150 9.55 32.84 10.21
CA LEU A 150 10.62 33.64 10.80
C LEU A 150 10.27 35.13 10.84
N ASP A 151 9.66 35.67 9.78
CA ASP A 151 9.22 37.06 9.74
C ASP A 151 8.12 37.35 10.77
N ILE A 152 7.15 36.44 10.93
CA ILE A 152 6.14 36.49 12.00
C ILE A 152 6.82 36.40 13.37
N LYS A 153 7.83 35.54 13.53
CA LYS A 153 8.58 35.41 14.79
C LYS A 153 9.34 36.69 15.15
N LYS A 154 9.92 37.36 14.16
CA LYS A 154 10.58 38.66 14.36
C LYS A 154 9.57 39.76 14.72
N ALA A 155 8.43 39.79 14.03
CA ALA A 155 7.36 40.73 14.33
C ALA A 155 6.76 40.48 15.73
N GLU A 156 6.65 39.22 16.18
CA GLU A 156 6.30 38.86 17.57
C GLU A 156 7.25 39.53 18.57
N MET A 157 8.58 39.43 18.34
CA MET A 157 9.57 40.06 19.22
C MET A 157 9.43 41.58 19.25
N ALA A 158 9.32 42.22 18.08
CA ALA A 158 9.10 43.67 17.99
C ALA A 158 7.79 44.12 18.66
N THR A 159 6.76 43.27 18.62
CA THR A 159 5.46 43.55 19.24
C THR A 159 5.52 43.38 20.77
N THR A 160 6.36 42.45 21.25
CA THR A 160 6.63 42.27 22.68
C THR A 160 7.30 43.51 23.26
N ASP A 161 8.30 44.05 22.55
CA ASP A 161 8.93 45.32 22.94
C ASP A 161 7.88 46.44 22.99
N LEU A 162 6.97 46.48 22.01
CA LEU A 162 5.94 47.53 21.94
C LEU A 162 5.01 47.47 23.16
N ALA A 163 4.66 46.27 23.62
CA ALA A 163 3.86 46.07 24.82
C ALA A 163 4.53 46.67 26.06
N THR A 164 5.86 46.58 26.17
CA THR A 164 6.59 47.18 27.29
C THR A 164 6.55 48.71 27.26
N VAL A 165 6.64 49.31 26.07
CA VAL A 165 6.57 50.76 25.87
C VAL A 165 5.16 51.29 26.18
N ILE A 166 4.12 50.56 25.77
CA ILE A 166 2.72 50.94 26.06
C ILE A 166 2.44 50.94 27.56
N ARG A 167 2.93 49.95 28.32
CA ARG A 167 2.69 49.85 29.78
C ARG A 167 3.16 51.08 30.56
N VAL A 168 4.22 51.74 30.08
CA VAL A 168 4.77 52.95 30.71
C VAL A 168 4.34 54.25 30.03
N SER A 169 3.39 54.19 29.10
CA SER A 169 2.88 55.35 28.37
C SER A 169 1.80 56.14 29.12
N ASP A 170 1.47 57.30 28.58
CA ASP A 170 0.40 58.20 29.03
C ASP A 170 -0.97 57.88 28.38
N LEU A 171 -1.14 56.72 27.76
CA LEU A 171 -2.44 56.30 27.22
C LEU A 171 -3.43 55.99 28.35
N THR A 172 -4.68 56.39 28.17
CA THR A 172 -5.79 56.18 29.11
C THR A 172 -6.08 54.70 29.30
N SER A 173 -6.14 53.94 28.20
CA SER A 173 -6.43 52.50 28.17
C SER A 173 -5.16 51.63 28.06
N LYS A 174 -4.01 52.11 28.56
CA LYS A 174 -2.71 51.45 28.36
C LYS A 174 -2.66 49.98 28.80
N ASP A 175 -3.28 49.64 29.94
CA ASP A 175 -3.26 48.27 30.45
C ASP A 175 -4.06 47.34 29.55
N LEU A 176 -5.23 47.78 29.09
CA LEU A 176 -6.08 47.02 28.16
C LEU A 176 -5.39 46.80 26.80
N ILE A 177 -4.76 47.84 26.25
CA ILE A 177 -4.03 47.74 24.98
C ILE A 177 -2.81 46.82 25.16
N ALA A 178 -2.06 46.95 26.26
CA ALA A 178 -0.90 46.12 26.53
C ALA A 178 -1.25 44.65 26.74
N ASP A 179 -2.36 44.34 27.41
CA ASP A 179 -2.84 42.97 27.61
C ASP A 179 -3.33 42.36 26.29
N THR A 180 -4.08 43.12 25.48
CA THR A 180 -4.50 42.67 24.14
C THR A 180 -3.28 42.43 23.23
N LEU A 181 -2.22 43.24 23.36
CA LEU A 181 -0.98 43.08 22.61
C LEU A 181 -0.17 41.86 23.08
N ALA A 182 -0.21 41.53 24.37
CA ALA A 182 0.38 40.30 24.90
C ALA A 182 -0.35 39.06 24.36
N GLU A 183 -1.67 39.09 24.25
CA GLU A 183 -2.44 38.02 23.61
C GLU A 183 -2.10 37.90 22.11
N PHE A 184 -1.91 39.03 21.41
CA PHE A 184 -1.42 39.04 20.03
C PHE A 184 -0.05 38.39 19.86
N VAL A 185 0.88 38.66 20.78
CA VAL A 185 2.21 38.05 20.79
C VAL A 185 2.09 36.52 20.93
N GLU A 186 1.22 36.02 21.80
CA GLU A 186 1.02 34.56 21.95
C GLU A 186 0.36 33.94 20.70
N ASP A 187 -0.61 34.62 20.10
CA ASP A 187 -1.24 34.20 18.83
C ASP A 187 -0.21 34.18 17.68
N ALA A 188 0.69 35.17 17.62
CA ALA A 188 1.76 35.26 16.62
C ALA A 188 2.79 34.15 16.79
N LYS A 189 3.19 33.87 18.05
CA LYS A 189 4.09 32.77 18.40
C LYS A 189 3.51 31.41 18.01
N ARG A 190 2.23 31.18 18.33
CA ARG A 190 1.52 29.95 17.97
C ARG A 190 1.41 29.80 16.45
N THR A 191 1.18 30.91 15.73
CA THR A 191 1.13 30.94 14.27
C THR A 191 2.49 30.59 13.66
N GLY A 192 3.58 31.26 14.09
CA GLY A 192 4.93 30.97 13.60
C GLY A 192 5.35 29.52 13.85
N ALA A 193 5.11 28.98 15.05
CA ALA A 193 5.38 27.58 15.37
C ALA A 193 4.52 26.61 14.53
N GLY A 194 3.24 26.93 14.32
CA GLY A 194 2.34 26.15 13.47
C GLY A 194 2.81 26.06 12.02
N LEU A 195 3.23 27.19 11.43
CA LEU A 195 3.75 27.23 10.06
C LEU A 195 5.03 26.40 9.88
N GLN A 196 5.98 26.51 10.82
CA GLN A 196 7.20 25.69 10.79
C GLN A 196 6.90 24.20 10.94
N LYS A 197 5.96 23.86 11.82
CA LYS A 197 5.52 22.49 12.04
C LYS A 197 4.82 21.91 10.82
N LEU A 198 3.97 22.70 10.15
CA LEU A 198 3.32 22.32 8.90
C LEU A 198 4.35 22.03 7.81
N SER A 199 5.30 22.94 7.59
CA SER A 199 6.39 22.76 6.62
C SER A 199 7.21 21.50 6.90
N SER A 200 7.60 21.29 8.16
CA SER A 200 8.33 20.09 8.59
C SER A 200 7.54 18.80 8.35
N LYS A 201 6.22 18.81 8.62
CA LYS A 201 5.35 17.65 8.36
C LYS A 201 5.17 17.37 6.87
N ILE A 202 5.05 18.40 6.04
CA ILE A 202 4.95 18.25 4.58
C ILE A 202 6.25 17.63 4.04
N GLY A 203 7.41 18.16 4.43
CA GLY A 203 8.71 17.58 4.08
C GLY A 203 8.83 16.12 4.52
N GLY A 204 8.48 15.82 5.77
CA GLY A 204 8.51 14.45 6.29
C GLY A 204 7.52 13.49 5.61
N ALA A 205 6.38 14.00 5.12
CA ALA A 205 5.43 13.20 4.35
C ALA A 205 5.98 12.84 2.96
N VAL A 206 6.65 13.78 2.29
CA VAL A 206 7.35 13.52 1.01
C VAL A 206 8.43 12.46 1.21
N ASP A 207 9.28 12.63 2.23
CA ASP A 207 10.36 11.69 2.52
C ASP A 207 9.82 10.28 2.83
N ARG A 208 8.68 10.20 3.55
CA ARG A 208 7.99 8.93 3.84
C ARG A 208 7.43 8.28 2.57
N VAL A 209 6.82 9.04 1.66
CA VAL A 209 6.28 8.53 0.40
C VAL A 209 7.40 8.04 -0.51
N MET A 210 8.51 8.78 -0.59
CA MET A 210 9.71 8.35 -1.32
C MET A 210 10.24 7.02 -0.78
N ALA A 211 10.34 6.87 0.56
CA ALA A 211 10.80 5.62 1.17
C ALA A 211 9.88 4.42 0.89
N VAL A 212 8.56 4.64 0.90
CA VAL A 212 7.58 3.57 0.60
C VAL A 212 7.61 3.19 -0.87
N ASN A 213 7.74 4.17 -1.77
CA ASN A 213 7.88 3.93 -3.20
C ASN A 213 9.20 3.21 -3.52
N ASP A 214 10.32 3.58 -2.89
CA ASP A 214 11.59 2.88 -3.03
C ASP A 214 11.51 1.43 -2.53
N TYR A 215 10.88 1.22 -1.37
CA TYR A 215 10.59 -0.12 -0.85
C TYR A 215 9.74 -0.95 -1.84
N ALA A 216 8.68 -0.35 -2.38
CA ALA A 216 7.82 -1.00 -3.36
C ALA A 216 8.61 -1.38 -4.63
N LEU A 217 9.43 -0.48 -5.17
CA LEU A 217 10.25 -0.71 -6.35
C LEU A 217 11.21 -1.90 -6.14
N ASN A 218 11.92 -1.92 -5.01
CA ASN A 218 12.88 -2.96 -4.68
C ASN A 218 12.21 -4.32 -4.45
N THR A 219 11.06 -4.33 -3.77
CA THR A 219 10.29 -5.55 -3.48
C THR A 219 9.69 -6.14 -4.75
N ILE A 220 9.12 -5.30 -5.63
CA ILE A 220 8.59 -5.73 -6.93
C ILE A 220 9.72 -6.26 -7.82
N GLY A 221 10.88 -5.59 -7.86
CA GLY A 221 12.04 -6.05 -8.62
C GLY A 221 12.53 -7.43 -8.17
N ALA A 222 12.65 -7.66 -6.87
CA ALA A 222 13.04 -8.95 -6.31
C ALA A 222 12.04 -10.07 -6.65
N ALA A 223 10.74 -9.78 -6.58
CA ALA A 223 9.68 -10.74 -6.94
C ALA A 223 9.65 -11.04 -8.45
N SER A 224 10.02 -10.08 -9.30
CA SER A 224 10.05 -10.25 -10.76
C SER A 224 11.23 -11.10 -11.24
N HIS A 225 12.34 -11.15 -10.50
CA HIS A 225 13.58 -11.84 -10.90
C HIS A 225 13.70 -13.27 -10.34
N SER A 226 12.66 -13.79 -9.68
CA SER A 226 12.67 -15.16 -9.16
C SER A 226 12.74 -16.19 -10.30
N PRO A 227 13.77 -17.06 -10.35
CA PRO A 227 14.00 -17.97 -11.47
C PRO A 227 12.85 -18.98 -11.61
N SER A 228 12.23 -18.98 -12.80
CA SER A 228 11.07 -19.80 -13.15
C SER A 228 11.28 -21.31 -12.99
N ILE A 229 12.54 -21.76 -13.00
CA ILE A 229 12.92 -23.18 -12.91
C ILE A 229 12.65 -23.77 -11.51
N MET A 230 12.77 -22.98 -10.43
CA MET A 230 12.45 -23.45 -9.08
C MET A 230 10.94 -23.55 -8.82
N ARG A 231 10.12 -22.76 -9.53
CA ARG A 231 8.65 -22.81 -9.44
C ARG A 231 8.06 -24.03 -10.14
N SER A 232 8.69 -24.55 -11.19
CA SER A 232 8.19 -25.73 -11.91
C SER A 232 8.54 -27.05 -11.21
N LEU A 233 9.55 -27.06 -10.33
CA LEU A 233 10.04 -28.28 -9.69
C LEU A 233 9.48 -28.52 -8.28
N TRP A 234 8.84 -27.51 -7.66
CA TRP A 234 8.31 -27.62 -6.31
C TRP A 234 6.78 -27.49 -6.31
N PRO A 235 6.02 -28.52 -5.89
CA PRO A 235 4.55 -28.54 -5.97
C PRO A 235 3.85 -27.67 -4.91
N PHE A 236 4.63 -27.04 -4.01
CA PHE A 236 4.11 -26.11 -3.00
C PHE A 236 4.37 -24.66 -3.44
N PRO A 237 3.39 -23.74 -3.32
CA PRO A 237 3.61 -22.34 -3.65
C PRO A 237 4.59 -21.73 -2.64
N SER A 238 5.88 -21.65 -3.01
CA SER A 238 6.95 -21.18 -2.12
C SER A 238 7.23 -19.67 -2.21
N SER A 239 6.62 -18.94 -3.16
CA SER A 239 6.73 -17.48 -3.23
C SER A 239 5.48 -16.81 -3.81
N PRO A 240 5.08 -15.61 -3.31
CA PRO A 240 3.96 -14.85 -3.86
C PRO A 240 4.21 -14.52 -5.34
N SER A 241 3.15 -14.49 -6.15
CA SER A 241 3.27 -14.07 -7.54
C SER A 241 3.71 -12.60 -7.63
N SER A 242 4.46 -12.22 -8.66
CA SER A 242 4.88 -10.82 -8.85
C SER A 242 3.69 -9.87 -8.85
N VAL A 243 2.55 -10.30 -9.41
CA VAL A 243 1.27 -9.57 -9.38
C VAL A 243 0.74 -9.39 -7.96
N GLN A 244 0.79 -10.45 -7.14
CA GLN A 244 0.36 -10.36 -5.73
C GLN A 244 1.24 -9.38 -4.94
N THR A 245 2.56 -9.46 -5.12
CA THR A 245 3.50 -8.52 -4.49
C THR A 245 3.25 -7.08 -4.91
N VAL A 246 2.94 -6.85 -6.20
CA VAL A 246 2.56 -5.52 -6.71
C VAL A 246 1.29 -5.01 -6.02
N THR A 247 0.24 -5.82 -5.90
CA THR A 247 -1.01 -5.42 -5.22
C THR A 247 -0.82 -5.17 -3.72
N GLU A 248 -0.04 -6.01 -3.04
CA GLU A 248 0.26 -5.85 -1.60
C GLU A 248 1.03 -4.57 -1.33
N THR A 249 2.12 -4.33 -2.08
CA THR A 249 2.92 -3.10 -1.95
C THR A 249 2.09 -1.85 -2.31
N PHE A 250 1.21 -1.96 -3.31
CA PHE A 250 0.32 -0.88 -3.71
C PHE A 250 -0.68 -0.52 -2.60
N SER A 251 -1.32 -1.53 -1.99
CA SER A 251 -2.21 -1.31 -0.84
C SER A 251 -1.49 -0.60 0.29
N HIS A 252 -0.28 -1.04 0.61
CA HIS A 252 0.53 -0.43 1.66
C HIS A 252 0.92 1.02 1.34
N ALA A 253 1.25 1.31 0.07
CA ALA A 253 1.53 2.67 -0.38
C ALA A 253 0.30 3.58 -0.27
N MET A 254 -0.89 3.11 -0.67
CA MET A 254 -2.16 3.82 -0.52
C MET A 254 -2.48 4.13 0.94
N ASP A 255 -2.34 3.14 1.83
CA ASP A 255 -2.64 3.30 3.26
C ASP A 255 -1.73 4.33 3.93
N ILE A 256 -0.43 4.29 3.63
CA ILE A 256 0.53 5.27 4.15
C ILE A 256 0.21 6.67 3.62
N LEU A 257 -0.12 6.78 2.34
CA LEU A 257 -0.39 8.06 1.71
C LEU A 257 -1.67 8.70 2.27
N SER A 258 -2.76 7.95 2.31
CA SER A 258 -4.05 8.40 2.89
C SER A 258 -3.88 8.84 4.34
N GLY A 259 -3.16 8.05 5.15
CA GLY A 259 -2.84 8.41 6.54
C GLY A 259 -1.96 9.66 6.66
N SER A 260 -1.11 9.93 5.66
CA SER A 260 -0.29 11.15 5.62
C SER A 260 -1.14 12.36 5.23
N MET A 261 -2.05 12.24 4.27
CA MET A 261 -2.99 13.30 3.88
C MET A 261 -3.87 13.74 5.04
N HIS A 262 -4.52 12.80 5.73
CA HIS A 262 -5.35 13.12 6.90
C HIS A 262 -4.58 13.92 7.96
N ARG A 263 -3.33 13.53 8.26
CA ARG A 263 -2.49 14.21 9.25
C ARG A 263 -2.05 15.61 8.80
N LEU A 264 -1.82 15.80 7.50
CA LEU A 264 -1.44 17.08 6.93
C LEU A 264 -2.62 18.05 6.86
N ILE A 265 -3.81 17.57 6.46
CA ILE A 265 -5.05 18.35 6.45
C ILE A 265 -5.31 18.92 7.85
N LEU A 266 -5.26 18.08 8.89
CA LEU A 266 -5.45 18.53 10.27
C LEU A 266 -4.42 19.58 10.70
N GLU A 267 -3.15 19.44 10.31
CA GLU A 267 -2.13 20.45 10.66
C GLU A 267 -2.33 21.77 9.90
N ALA A 268 -2.76 21.70 8.63
CA ALA A 268 -3.06 22.87 7.82
C ALA A 268 -4.29 23.62 8.37
N GLU A 269 -5.34 22.90 8.80
CA GLU A 269 -6.52 23.49 9.45
C GLU A 269 -6.18 24.16 10.78
N VAL A 270 -5.32 23.54 11.60
CA VAL A 270 -4.81 24.17 12.82
C VAL A 270 -4.03 25.45 12.50
N SER A 271 -3.20 25.43 11.46
CA SER A 271 -2.41 26.59 11.05
C SER A 271 -3.31 27.72 10.52
N LEU A 272 -4.35 27.39 9.75
CA LEU A 272 -5.36 28.32 9.28
C LEU A 272 -6.09 28.99 10.46
N SER A 273 -6.57 28.20 11.43
CA SER A 273 -7.24 28.73 12.61
C SER A 273 -6.34 29.67 13.44
N ASN A 274 -5.04 29.38 13.53
CA ASN A 274 -4.10 30.28 14.21
C ASN A 274 -3.94 31.61 13.46
N LEU A 275 -3.86 31.57 12.12
CA LEU A 275 -3.77 32.78 11.28
C LEU A 275 -5.03 33.65 11.36
N GLU A 276 -6.21 33.04 11.42
CA GLU A 276 -7.49 33.75 11.60
C GLU A 276 -7.57 34.42 12.97
N LYS A 277 -7.19 33.72 14.05
CA LYS A 277 -7.12 34.30 15.40
C LYS A 277 -6.15 35.48 15.47
N LEU A 278 -4.99 35.35 14.82
CA LEU A 278 -4.02 36.43 14.74
C LEU A 278 -4.58 37.67 14.03
N GLU A 279 -5.40 37.49 12.99
CA GLU A 279 -6.11 38.58 12.30
C GLU A 279 -7.19 39.22 13.16
N GLU A 280 -8.03 38.41 13.80
CA GLU A 280 -9.06 38.86 14.73
C GLU A 280 -8.43 39.72 15.83
N ARG A 281 -7.33 39.24 16.42
CA ARG A 281 -6.60 39.95 17.46
C ARG A 281 -6.05 41.29 16.99
N LEU A 282 -5.47 41.33 15.79
CA LEU A 282 -5.00 42.56 15.19
C LEU A 282 -6.15 43.54 14.93
N SER A 283 -7.36 43.05 14.63
CA SER A 283 -8.55 43.88 14.40
C SER A 283 -9.03 44.51 15.70
N THR A 284 -9.09 43.72 16.76
CA THR A 284 -9.41 44.20 18.12
C THR A 284 -8.42 45.25 18.58
N LEU A 285 -7.12 45.04 18.35
CA LEU A 285 -6.09 46.05 18.64
C LEU A 285 -6.33 47.35 17.88
N HIS A 286 -6.69 47.26 16.60
CA HIS A 286 -6.98 48.44 15.79
C HIS A 286 -8.18 49.22 16.32
N GLU A 287 -9.26 48.53 16.70
CA GLU A 287 -10.42 49.18 17.29
C GLU A 287 -10.07 49.89 18.61
N LEU A 288 -9.36 49.22 19.52
CA LEU A 288 -8.96 49.79 20.80
C LEU A 288 -8.08 51.04 20.64
N VAL A 289 -7.07 50.95 19.78
CA VAL A 289 -6.14 52.07 19.52
C VAL A 289 -6.85 53.23 18.81
N SER A 290 -7.76 52.95 17.88
CA SER A 290 -8.52 54.00 17.18
C SER A 290 -9.49 54.77 18.10
N ARG A 291 -10.02 54.11 19.15
CA ARG A 291 -10.86 54.75 20.18
C ARG A 291 -10.04 55.63 21.12
N GLU A 292 -8.81 55.21 21.43
CA GLU A 292 -7.89 55.94 22.29
C GLU A 292 -7.32 57.19 21.58
N ASP A 293 -6.94 57.07 20.31
CA ASP A 293 -6.41 58.17 19.51
C ASP A 293 -6.97 58.12 18.08
N SER A 294 -7.95 58.99 17.80
CA SER A 294 -8.55 59.14 16.48
C SER A 294 -7.55 59.59 15.39
N THR A 295 -6.37 60.08 15.76
CA THR A 295 -5.31 60.42 14.79
C THR A 295 -4.57 59.18 14.26
N LEU A 296 -4.70 58.03 14.93
CA LEU A 296 -4.16 56.72 14.51
C LEU A 296 -5.12 55.98 13.55
N SER A 297 -5.72 56.71 12.60
CA SER A 297 -6.77 56.21 11.68
C SER A 297 -6.22 55.57 10.40
N ARG A 298 -5.06 54.89 10.48
CA ARG A 298 -4.44 54.24 9.31
C ARG A 298 -4.76 52.75 9.20
N ALA A 299 -4.45 52.18 8.03
CA ALA A 299 -4.65 50.77 7.74
C ALA A 299 -4.09 49.89 8.86
N GLN A 300 -4.83 48.82 9.19
CA GLN A 300 -4.51 47.85 10.25
C GLN A 300 -3.05 47.33 10.20
N SER A 301 -2.44 47.28 9.01
CA SER A 301 -1.05 46.85 8.82
C SER A 301 0.01 47.83 9.34
N GLU A 302 -0.29 49.13 9.43
CA GLU A 302 0.69 50.15 9.84
C GLU A 302 0.55 50.57 11.32
N LEU A 303 -0.54 50.15 11.97
CA LEU A 303 -0.94 50.63 13.28
C LEU A 303 0.12 50.40 14.36
N LEU A 304 0.70 49.20 14.43
CA LEU A 304 1.70 48.88 15.46
C LEU A 304 2.98 49.70 15.28
N ALA A 305 3.38 49.95 14.03
CA ALA A 305 4.52 50.82 13.73
C ALA A 305 4.22 52.27 14.10
N GLU A 306 3.02 52.77 13.81
CA GLU A 306 2.62 54.14 14.16
C GLU A 306 2.55 54.34 15.68
N LEU A 307 1.93 53.39 16.40
CA LEU A 307 1.87 53.38 17.85
C LEU A 307 3.28 53.41 18.47
N TRP A 308 4.22 52.62 17.92
CA TRP A 308 5.63 52.66 18.33
C TRP A 308 6.25 54.05 18.13
N THR A 309 6.05 54.68 16.97
CA THR A 309 6.64 56.01 16.71
C THR A 309 6.10 57.10 17.61
N LYS A 310 4.81 57.03 17.98
CA LYS A 310 4.15 58.00 18.87
C LYS A 310 4.62 57.84 20.30
N LEU A 311 4.64 56.61 20.82
CA LEU A 311 4.99 56.32 22.21
C LEU A 311 6.49 56.28 22.47
N GLY A 312 7.30 56.02 21.43
CA GLY A 312 8.76 55.95 21.52
C GLY A 312 9.45 57.27 21.86
N GLY A 313 8.73 58.40 21.89
CA GLY A 313 9.08 59.66 22.57
C GLY A 313 10.36 60.39 22.13
N ASN A 314 11.19 59.81 21.26
CA ASN A 314 12.48 60.37 20.90
C ASN A 314 12.91 59.91 19.50
N ARG A 315 12.89 60.81 18.52
CA ARG A 315 13.33 60.54 17.14
C ARG A 315 14.75 59.97 17.05
N ARG A 316 15.63 60.23 18.04
CA ARG A 316 16.96 59.61 18.13
C ARG A 316 16.95 58.16 18.64
N LYS A 317 16.00 57.76 19.51
CA LYS A 317 15.80 56.35 19.90
C LYS A 317 15.06 55.56 18.81
N VAL A 318 14.12 56.19 18.11
CA VAL A 318 13.40 55.57 16.98
C VAL A 318 14.36 55.16 15.86
N ARG A 319 15.40 55.97 15.60
CA ARG A 319 16.47 55.69 14.61
C ARG A 319 17.30 54.43 14.89
N GLY A 320 17.24 53.88 16.10
CA GLY A 320 17.88 52.61 16.47
C GLY A 320 16.96 51.39 16.34
N HIS A 321 15.69 51.60 15.98
CA HIS A 321 14.65 50.56 15.91
C HIS A 321 13.93 50.56 14.56
N ASP A 322 14.57 51.06 13.50
CA ASP A 322 14.03 51.10 12.13
C ASP A 322 13.64 49.69 11.65
N GLN A 323 14.37 48.68 12.10
CA GLN A 323 14.09 47.25 11.85
C GLN A 323 12.78 46.78 12.51
N ASN A 324 12.55 47.14 13.79
CA ASN A 324 11.29 46.82 14.48
C ASN A 324 10.10 47.51 13.79
N LEU A 325 10.26 48.77 13.38
CA LEU A 325 9.24 49.49 12.63
C LEU A 325 8.94 48.82 11.28
N PHE A 326 9.97 48.38 10.57
CA PHE A 326 9.81 47.64 9.32
C PHE A 326 9.04 46.32 9.54
N LEU A 327 9.38 45.56 10.58
CA LEU A 327 8.70 44.30 10.90
C LEU A 327 7.23 44.52 11.27
N LEU A 328 6.96 45.48 12.15
CA LEU A 328 5.60 45.82 12.59
C LEU A 328 4.71 46.29 11.43
N ARG A 329 5.26 47.09 10.51
CA ARG A 329 4.52 47.58 9.33
C ARG A 329 4.17 46.47 8.34
N ASN A 330 5.02 45.45 8.23
CA ASN A 330 4.85 44.36 7.27
C ASN A 330 4.12 43.14 7.85
N LEU A 331 3.82 43.12 9.15
CA LEU A 331 3.17 42.00 9.82
C LEU A 331 1.85 41.57 9.17
N GLY A 332 1.02 42.55 8.79
CA GLY A 332 -0.21 42.27 8.05
C GLY A 332 0.03 41.62 6.69
N SER A 333 1.14 41.96 6.01
CA SER A 333 1.54 41.34 4.74
C SER A 333 2.05 39.92 4.95
N TYR A 334 2.92 39.69 5.93
CA TYR A 334 3.44 38.35 6.25
C TYR A 334 2.31 37.38 6.60
N ARG A 335 1.34 37.83 7.41
CA ARG A 335 0.14 37.06 7.74
C ARG A 335 -0.69 36.72 6.49
N LYS A 336 -0.98 37.70 5.64
CA LYS A 336 -1.77 37.49 4.41
C LYS A 336 -1.09 36.51 3.46
N GLN A 337 0.23 36.64 3.30
CA GLN A 337 1.00 35.72 2.47
C GLN A 337 0.99 34.30 3.06
N ALA A 338 1.19 34.16 4.37
CA ALA A 338 1.08 32.86 5.05
C ALA A 338 -0.31 32.24 4.89
N LEU A 339 -1.38 33.04 4.97
CA LEU A 339 -2.75 32.59 4.76
C LEU A 339 -2.95 32.04 3.35
N VAL A 340 -2.48 32.74 2.32
CA VAL A 340 -2.56 32.27 0.92
C VAL A 340 -1.87 30.91 0.76
N HIS A 341 -0.66 30.75 1.30
CA HIS A 341 0.07 29.49 1.22
C HIS A 341 -0.63 28.35 1.97
N VAL A 342 -1.13 28.59 3.19
CA VAL A 342 -1.83 27.57 3.99
C VAL A 342 -3.14 27.15 3.32
N VAL A 343 -3.91 28.09 2.77
CA VAL A 343 -5.17 27.79 2.07
C VAL A 343 -4.91 27.01 0.78
N SER A 344 -3.90 27.40 0.00
CA SER A 344 -3.49 26.67 -1.21
C SER A 344 -3.05 25.23 -0.88
N ALA A 345 -2.23 25.07 0.15
CA ALA A 345 -1.79 23.76 0.61
C ALA A 345 -2.98 22.89 1.07
N LEU A 346 -3.91 23.47 1.83
CA LEU A 346 -5.11 22.77 2.31
C LEU A 346 -6.00 22.31 1.15
N GLN A 347 -6.21 23.16 0.13
CA GLN A 347 -6.98 22.81 -1.05
C GLN A 347 -6.31 21.66 -1.81
N THR A 348 -4.99 21.73 -2.00
CA THR A 348 -4.22 20.69 -2.68
C THR A 348 -4.27 19.35 -1.93
N LEU A 349 -4.15 19.37 -0.59
CA LEU A 349 -4.27 18.18 0.25
C LEU A 349 -5.66 17.54 0.19
N ARG A 350 -6.72 18.34 0.17
CA ARG A 350 -8.10 17.86 0.06
C ARG A 350 -8.36 17.23 -1.31
N ALA A 351 -7.93 17.88 -2.39
CA ALA A 351 -8.02 17.32 -3.74
C ALA A 351 -7.29 15.98 -3.85
N MET A 352 -6.10 15.86 -3.27
CA MET A 352 -5.38 14.59 -3.25
C MET A 352 -6.08 13.50 -2.40
N SER A 353 -6.75 13.87 -1.31
CA SER A 353 -7.55 12.91 -0.54
C SER A 353 -8.69 12.34 -1.36
N GLU A 354 -9.39 13.19 -2.13
CA GLU A 354 -10.45 12.80 -3.06
C GLU A 354 -9.90 11.90 -4.17
N ASP A 355 -8.80 12.29 -4.83
CA ASP A 355 -8.12 11.48 -5.86
C ASP A 355 -7.72 10.08 -5.32
N MET A 356 -7.35 9.98 -4.05
CA MET A 356 -7.00 8.71 -3.39
C MET A 356 -8.22 7.85 -3.05
N GLU A 357 -9.34 8.47 -2.69
CA GLU A 357 -10.61 7.76 -2.48
C GLU A 357 -11.13 7.20 -3.81
N ASP A 358 -11.13 8.01 -4.86
CA ASP A 358 -11.48 7.60 -6.23
C ASP A 358 -10.58 6.47 -6.73
N LEU A 359 -9.27 6.59 -6.51
CA LEU A 359 -8.33 5.54 -6.89
C LEU A 359 -8.61 4.25 -6.12
N ARG A 360 -8.91 4.34 -4.82
CA ARG A 360 -9.23 3.20 -3.97
C ARG A 360 -10.52 2.50 -4.41
N GLU A 361 -11.53 3.25 -4.82
CA GLU A 361 -12.77 2.69 -5.37
C GLU A 361 -12.50 1.96 -6.70
N ARG A 362 -11.75 2.59 -7.61
CA ARG A 362 -11.38 2.00 -8.91
C ARG A 362 -10.62 0.69 -8.78
N VAL A 363 -9.64 0.62 -7.88
CA VAL A 363 -8.81 -0.59 -7.67
C VAL A 363 -9.52 -1.70 -6.89
N ALA A 364 -10.59 -1.37 -6.16
CA ALA A 364 -11.43 -2.34 -5.45
C ALA A 364 -12.44 -3.03 -6.39
N ALA A 365 -12.83 -2.38 -7.49
CA ALA A 365 -13.73 -2.95 -8.49
C ALA A 365 -13.09 -4.17 -9.20
N PRO A 366 -13.88 -5.23 -9.51
CA PRO A 366 -13.39 -6.32 -10.36
C PRO A 366 -12.96 -5.78 -11.73
N GLU A 367 -11.81 -6.26 -12.20
CA GLU A 367 -11.20 -5.86 -13.48
C GLU A 367 -12.07 -6.34 -14.66
N LEU A 368 -13.04 -5.52 -15.08
CA LEU A 368 -13.95 -5.82 -16.20
C LEU A 368 -13.37 -5.43 -17.57
N VAL A 369 -12.31 -4.61 -17.59
CA VAL A 369 -11.64 -4.13 -18.81
C VAL A 369 -10.18 -4.56 -18.75
N GLY A 370 -9.85 -5.56 -19.55
CA GLY A 370 -8.54 -6.19 -19.55
C GLY A 370 -7.43 -5.30 -20.09
N SER A 371 -6.58 -4.83 -19.18
CA SER A 371 -5.14 -4.78 -19.41
C SER A 371 -4.46 -4.74 -18.04
N ARG A 372 -4.00 -5.89 -17.54
CA ARG A 372 -3.07 -5.93 -16.41
C ARG A 372 -1.88 -5.06 -16.78
N ILE A 373 -1.72 -3.94 -16.07
CA ILE A 373 -0.54 -3.09 -16.21
C ILE A 373 0.69 -4.00 -15.98
N PRO A 374 1.62 -4.10 -16.96
CA PRO A 374 2.80 -4.95 -16.79
C PRO A 374 3.62 -4.51 -15.58
N VAL A 375 4.28 -5.47 -14.93
CA VAL A 375 5.12 -5.21 -13.75
C VAL A 375 6.21 -4.19 -14.08
N GLU A 376 6.75 -4.24 -15.30
CA GLU A 376 7.74 -3.30 -15.83
C GLU A 376 7.21 -1.86 -15.88
N VAL A 377 5.93 -1.69 -16.20
CA VAL A 377 5.28 -0.37 -16.25
C VAL A 377 5.07 0.17 -14.83
N HIS A 378 4.69 -0.67 -13.87
CA HIS A 378 4.64 -0.27 -12.46
C HIS A 378 6.01 0.18 -11.96
N MET A 379 7.05 -0.64 -12.15
CA MET A 379 8.41 -0.31 -11.74
C MET A 379 8.92 0.97 -12.39
N LYS A 380 8.69 1.15 -13.70
CA LYS A 380 9.09 2.37 -14.41
C LYS A 380 8.37 3.61 -13.88
N SER A 381 7.08 3.48 -13.58
CA SER A 381 6.27 4.58 -13.03
C SER A 381 6.77 4.99 -11.64
N ILE A 382 6.99 4.02 -10.75
CA ILE A 382 7.54 4.25 -9.41
C ILE A 382 8.91 4.94 -9.50
N LYS A 383 9.81 4.42 -10.34
CA LYS A 383 11.14 5.00 -10.53
C LYS A 383 11.08 6.45 -11.03
N SER A 384 10.25 6.72 -12.05
CA SER A 384 10.08 8.07 -12.58
C SER A 384 9.48 9.02 -11.53
N GLY A 385 8.53 8.55 -10.73
CA GLY A 385 7.96 9.30 -9.63
C GLY A 385 8.97 9.65 -8.55
N LEU A 386 9.81 8.68 -8.18
CA LEU A 386 10.85 8.86 -7.17
C LEU A 386 11.87 9.92 -7.60
N GLU A 387 12.32 9.90 -8.86
CA GLU A 387 13.22 10.93 -9.38
C GLU A 387 12.58 12.32 -9.38
N ARG A 388 11.31 12.43 -9.81
CA ARG A 388 10.56 13.70 -9.76
C ARG A 388 10.43 14.25 -8.34
N LEU A 389 10.03 13.39 -7.39
CA LEU A 389 9.90 13.78 -5.98
C LEU A 389 11.25 14.18 -5.40
N LYS A 390 12.33 13.48 -5.75
CA LYS A 390 13.70 13.81 -5.31
C LYS A 390 14.15 15.16 -5.85
N GLU A 391 13.94 15.43 -7.13
CA GLU A 391 14.25 16.73 -7.74
C GLU A 391 13.41 17.85 -7.13
N GLY A 392 12.10 17.63 -6.94
CA GLY A 392 11.22 18.56 -6.23
C GLY A 392 11.70 18.85 -4.81
N ARG A 393 12.11 17.81 -4.07
CA ARG A 393 12.61 17.95 -2.70
C ARG A 393 13.91 18.76 -2.61
N ILE A 394 14.84 18.55 -3.54
CA ILE A 394 16.09 19.31 -3.62
C ILE A 394 15.78 20.79 -3.89
N ARG A 395 14.97 21.08 -4.92
CA ARG A 395 14.58 22.45 -5.26
C ARG A 395 13.87 23.17 -4.11
N ALA A 396 12.97 22.48 -3.41
CA ALA A 396 12.26 23.03 -2.26
C ALA A 396 13.22 23.39 -1.12
N ARG A 397 14.19 22.51 -0.84
CA ARG A 397 15.19 22.73 0.21
C ARG A 397 16.12 23.90 -0.12
N GLU A 398 16.57 24.03 -1.36
CA GLU A 398 17.39 25.17 -1.79
C GLU A 398 16.66 26.51 -1.58
N ARG A 399 15.37 26.57 -1.95
CA ARG A 399 14.55 27.77 -1.75
C ARG A 399 14.28 28.06 -0.27
N GLU A 400 14.07 27.01 0.53
CA GLU A 400 13.91 27.13 1.98
C GLU A 400 15.19 27.74 2.60
N GLU A 401 16.36 27.22 2.24
CA GLU A 401 17.66 27.73 2.69
C GLU A 401 17.89 29.19 2.23
N GLU A 402 17.49 29.55 1.00
CA GLU A 402 17.54 30.92 0.50
C GLU A 402 16.58 31.85 1.26
N ALA A 403 15.35 31.41 1.54
CA ALA A 403 14.38 32.19 2.32
C ALA A 403 14.90 32.44 3.74
N VAL A 404 15.44 31.40 4.41
CA VAL A 404 16.04 31.53 5.73
C VAL A 404 17.25 32.47 5.70
N ARG A 405 18.14 32.33 4.71
CA ARG A 405 19.31 33.21 4.57
C ARG A 405 18.92 34.67 4.36
N ARG A 406 17.91 34.95 3.52
CA ARG A 406 17.40 36.32 3.31
C ARG A 406 16.89 36.94 4.61
N VAL A 407 16.12 36.17 5.38
CA VAL A 407 15.60 36.64 6.66
C VAL A 407 16.75 36.88 7.66
N LEU A 408 17.74 35.99 7.74
CA LEU A 408 18.88 36.19 8.64
C LEU A 408 19.78 37.35 8.23
N ALA A 409 20.02 37.56 6.93
CA ALA A 409 20.82 38.70 6.45
C ALA A 409 20.20 40.05 6.82
N ILE A 410 18.87 40.15 6.81
CA ILE A 410 18.16 41.35 7.26
C ILE A 410 18.33 41.57 8.78
N ALA A 411 18.75 40.55 9.55
CA ALA A 411 18.93 40.66 11.01
C ALA A 411 20.28 41.28 11.43
N ASP A 412 21.31 41.21 10.57
CA ASP A 412 22.67 41.67 10.85
C ASP A 412 22.96 43.12 10.39
N ASP A 413 22.03 43.73 9.63
CA ASP A 413 22.00 45.15 9.27
C ASP A 413 21.01 45.91 10.18
#